data_AF-A0A5R2N1W1-F1
#
_entry.id   AF-A0A5R2N1W1-F1
#
_cell.length_a   1.000
_cell.length_b   1.000
_cell.length_c   1.000
_cell.angle_alpha   90.00
_cell.angle_beta   90.00
_cell.angle_gamma   90.00
#
_symmetry.space_group_name_H-M   'P 1'
#
loop_
_entity.id
_entity.type
_entity.pdbx_description
1 polymer ?
#
loop_
_entity_poly.entity_id
_entity_poly.type
_entity_poly.pdbx_seq_one_letter_code
_entity_poly.pdbx_strand_id
1 'polypeptide(L)'
;PRILALQAAEVDILDAVPLDVSQVVLNSPDITVLRVASTAHRQLHMRCDMAPFTDKRVRQALALGIDRSKLVDGLCRGMAATGNDSPFAPAFPATDKSVPQRTQDIAKAKQLMDAAGLASGFDITLTTLRYSDIPGYAQLFQNFAKEIGA
;
A
#
# COMPACT_ATOMS: atom_id res chain seq x y z
N PRO A 1 10.95 7.56 -20.73
CA PRO A 1 10.92 6.84 -22.03
C PRO A 1 9.52 6.66 -22.61
N ARG A 2 8.55 6.05 -21.89
CA ARG A 2 7.21 5.73 -22.45
C ARG A 2 6.28 6.95 -22.68
N ILE A 3 6.27 7.93 -21.76
CA ILE A 3 5.43 9.14 -21.92
C ILE A 3 5.90 10.01 -23.09
N LEU A 4 7.21 10.14 -23.29
CA LEU A 4 7.75 10.90 -24.41
C LEU A 4 7.35 10.28 -25.75
N ALA A 5 7.35 8.95 -25.86
CA ALA A 5 6.87 8.24 -27.04
C ALA A 5 5.38 8.51 -27.30
N LEU A 6 4.55 8.56 -26.25
CA LEU A 6 3.13 8.92 -26.38
C LEU A 6 2.96 10.38 -26.83
N GLN A 7 3.73 11.31 -26.27
CA GLN A 7 3.70 12.73 -26.65
C GLN A 7 4.22 12.97 -28.08
N ALA A 8 5.19 12.17 -28.53
CA ALA A 8 5.73 12.22 -29.89
C ALA A 8 4.88 11.44 -30.90
N ALA A 9 3.75 10.86 -30.48
CA ALA A 9 2.90 9.99 -31.29
C ALA A 9 3.63 8.77 -31.88
N GLU A 10 4.71 8.32 -31.23
CA GLU A 10 5.41 7.06 -31.56
C GLU A 10 4.63 5.83 -31.07
N VAL A 11 3.76 6.02 -30.07
CA VAL A 11 2.82 5.01 -29.57
C VAL A 11 1.46 5.64 -29.31
N ASP A 12 0.39 4.89 -29.55
CA ASP A 12 -0.98 5.39 -29.37
C ASP A 12 -1.52 5.17 -27.94
N ILE A 13 -1.07 4.10 -27.26
CA ILE A 13 -1.63 3.67 -25.98
C ILE A 13 -0.53 3.26 -25.01
N LEU A 14 -0.69 3.67 -23.75
CA LEU A 14 0.06 3.16 -22.61
C LEU A 14 -0.90 2.49 -21.63
N ASP A 15 -0.65 1.22 -21.33
CA ASP A 15 -1.46 0.36 -20.45
C ASP A 15 -1.30 0.67 -18.95
N ALA A 16 -0.10 1.09 -18.56
CA ALA A 16 0.23 1.44 -17.18
C ALA A 16 1.00 2.76 -17.14
N VAL A 17 0.34 3.80 -16.64
CA VAL A 17 0.97 5.10 -16.36
C VAL A 17 1.34 5.12 -14.88
N PRO A 18 2.63 5.22 -14.53
CA PRO A 18 3.05 5.39 -13.15
C PRO A 18 2.38 6.61 -12.49
N LEU A 19 1.97 6.48 -11.22
CA LEU A 19 1.18 7.50 -10.52
C LEU A 19 1.93 8.84 -10.37
N ASP A 20 3.27 8.80 -10.37
CA ASP A 20 4.16 9.95 -10.28
C ASP A 20 4.21 10.78 -11.57
N VAL A 21 4.10 10.14 -12.74
CA VAL A 21 4.14 10.80 -14.06
C VAL A 21 2.78 11.34 -14.51
N SER A 22 1.73 11.04 -13.74
CA SER A 22 0.35 11.38 -14.08
C SER A 22 0.13 12.86 -14.37
N GLN A 23 0.74 13.83 -13.67
CA GLN A 23 0.37 15.25 -13.84
C GLN A 23 0.69 15.85 -15.22
N VAL A 24 1.81 15.48 -15.84
CA VAL A 24 2.16 15.97 -17.18
C VAL A 24 1.19 15.41 -18.22
N VAL A 25 0.79 14.15 -18.06
CA VAL A 25 -0.15 13.47 -18.96
C VAL A 25 -1.58 13.94 -18.73
N LEU A 26 -1.97 14.13 -17.47
CA LEU A 26 -3.32 14.55 -17.06
C LEU A 26 -3.67 15.96 -17.51
N ASN A 27 -2.67 16.83 -17.66
CA ASN A 27 -2.86 18.21 -18.08
C ASN A 27 -2.61 18.41 -19.57
N SER A 28 -2.27 17.37 -20.32
CA SER A 28 -2.08 17.46 -21.77
C SER A 28 -3.44 17.52 -22.48
N PRO A 29 -3.68 18.49 -23.37
CA PRO A 29 -4.91 18.53 -24.16
C PRO A 29 -4.98 17.42 -25.22
N ASP A 30 -3.83 16.84 -25.59
CA ASP A 30 -3.70 15.86 -26.67
C ASP A 30 -3.77 14.40 -26.17
N ILE A 31 -3.77 14.19 -24.84
CA ILE A 31 -3.78 12.86 -24.24
C ILE A 31 -5.05 12.66 -23.44
N THR A 32 -5.83 11.64 -23.82
CA THR A 32 -6.98 11.20 -23.02
C THR A 32 -6.52 10.20 -21.96
N VAL A 33 -6.81 10.50 -20.69
CA VAL A 33 -6.53 9.58 -19.57
C VAL A 33 -7.79 8.86 -19.15
N LEU A 34 -7.86 7.56 -19.46
CA LEU A 34 -8.93 6.69 -19.00
C LEU A 34 -8.67 6.23 -17.57
N ARG A 35 -9.60 6.52 -16.67
CA ARG A 35 -9.55 6.09 -15.26
C ARG A 35 -10.67 5.11 -14.99
N VAL A 36 -10.30 3.88 -14.65
CA VAL A 36 -11.24 2.81 -14.30
C VAL A 36 -10.91 2.27 -12.92
N ALA A 37 -11.94 1.95 -12.14
CA ALA A 37 -11.76 1.30 -10.86
C ALA A 37 -11.09 -0.07 -11.07
N SER A 38 -9.88 -0.22 -10.57
CA SER A 38 -9.10 -1.44 -10.72
C SER A 38 -9.41 -2.44 -9.61
N THR A 39 -9.26 -3.73 -9.91
CA THR A 39 -9.23 -4.80 -8.90
C THR A 39 -7.84 -5.06 -8.35
N ALA A 40 -6.81 -4.36 -8.87
CA ALA A 40 -5.44 -4.46 -8.38
C ALA A 40 -5.33 -3.91 -6.95
N HIS A 41 -4.56 -4.60 -6.12
CA HIS A 41 -4.30 -4.20 -4.74
C HIS A 41 -2.80 -4.24 -4.43
N ARG A 42 -2.36 -3.43 -3.45
CA ARG A 42 -1.05 -3.57 -2.81
C ARG A 42 -1.26 -4.32 -1.50
N GLN A 43 -0.42 -5.32 -1.25
CA GLN A 43 -0.50 -6.16 -0.06
C GLN A 43 0.86 -6.22 0.62
N LEU A 44 0.83 -6.30 1.94
CA LEU A 44 1.98 -6.66 2.75
C LEU A 44 1.75 -8.08 3.26
N HIS A 45 2.59 -9.01 2.83
CA HIS A 45 2.49 -10.40 3.25
C HIS A 45 3.39 -10.64 4.46
N MET A 46 2.86 -11.34 5.45
CA MET A 46 3.57 -11.77 6.65
C MET A 46 3.62 -13.29 6.68
N ARG A 47 4.81 -13.87 6.83
CA ARG A 47 4.99 -15.32 6.89
C ARG A 47 4.56 -15.86 8.26
N CYS A 48 3.29 -16.22 8.38
CA CYS A 48 2.68 -16.72 9.63
C CYS A 48 3.31 -18.01 10.18
N ASP A 49 4.19 -18.66 9.42
CA ASP A 49 4.95 -19.85 9.79
C ASP A 49 6.37 -19.54 10.32
N MET A 50 6.79 -18.29 10.32
CA MET A 50 8.09 -17.86 10.84
C MET A 50 7.93 -16.78 11.91
N ALA A 51 8.75 -16.87 12.97
CA ALA A 51 8.84 -15.81 13.96
C ALA A 51 9.28 -14.49 13.29
N PRO A 52 8.78 -13.33 13.75
CA PRO A 52 7.81 -13.15 14.85
C PRO A 52 6.34 -13.23 14.41
N PHE A 53 6.07 -13.45 13.12
CA PHE A 53 4.71 -13.43 12.57
C PHE A 53 3.88 -14.66 12.90
N THR A 54 4.44 -15.69 13.54
CA THR A 54 3.67 -16.78 14.16
C THR A 54 2.72 -16.24 15.24
N ASP A 55 3.09 -15.16 15.93
CA ASP A 55 2.22 -14.47 16.90
C ASP A 55 1.27 -13.50 16.19
N LYS A 56 -0.04 -13.73 16.34
CA LYS A 56 -1.08 -12.87 15.75
C LYS A 56 -1.02 -11.43 16.25
N ARG A 57 -0.53 -11.20 17.47
CA ARG A 57 -0.45 -9.86 18.08
C ARG A 57 0.53 -8.98 17.31
N VAL A 58 1.64 -9.56 16.84
CA VAL A 58 2.63 -8.84 16.01
C VAL A 58 1.99 -8.43 14.68
N ARG A 59 1.25 -9.35 14.03
CA ARG A 59 0.54 -9.05 12.77
C ARG A 59 -0.52 -7.97 12.95
N GLN A 60 -1.27 -8.03 14.05
CA GLN A 60 -2.27 -7.03 14.40
C GLN A 60 -1.65 -5.66 14.72
N ALA A 61 -0.52 -5.64 15.45
CA ALA A 61 0.21 -4.43 15.76
C ALA A 61 0.68 -3.72 14.48
N LEU A 62 1.30 -4.45 13.55
CA LEU A 62 1.72 -3.89 12.26
C LEU A 62 0.53 -3.37 11.45
N ALA A 63 -0.60 -4.08 11.43
CA ALA A 63 -1.80 -3.62 10.72
C ALA A 63 -2.38 -2.32 11.29
N LEU A 64 -2.32 -2.15 12.64
CA LEU A 64 -2.73 -0.95 13.37
C LEU A 64 -1.70 0.19 13.27
N GLY A 65 -0.43 -0.12 12.99
CA GLY A 65 0.62 0.87 12.76
C GLY A 65 0.46 1.61 11.43
N ILE A 66 -0.24 1.05 10.45
CA ILE A 66 -0.35 1.61 9.10
C ILE A 66 -1.35 2.77 9.04
N ASP A 67 -0.87 3.95 8.64
CA ASP A 67 -1.71 5.09 8.24
C ASP A 67 -2.13 4.94 6.77
N ARG A 68 -3.34 4.40 6.56
CA ARG A 68 -3.85 4.13 5.20
C ARG A 68 -4.22 5.41 4.44
N SER A 69 -4.64 6.46 5.15
CA SER A 69 -4.89 7.77 4.56
C SER A 69 -3.61 8.36 3.97
N LYS A 70 -2.51 8.39 4.73
CA LYS A 70 -1.21 8.86 4.21
C LYS A 70 -0.70 8.03 3.02
N LEU A 71 -0.98 6.73 2.99
CA LEU A 71 -0.66 5.90 1.81
C LEU A 71 -1.47 6.35 0.57
N VAL A 72 -2.78 6.49 0.71
CA VAL A 72 -3.66 6.88 -0.41
C VAL A 72 -3.34 8.29 -0.90
N ASP A 73 -3.20 9.25 0.03
CA ASP A 73 -3.02 10.66 -0.32
C ASP A 73 -1.58 10.95 -0.73
N GLY A 74 -0.59 10.45 0.02
CA GLY A 74 0.81 10.73 -0.20
C GLY A 74 1.41 9.95 -1.37
N LEU A 75 1.27 8.63 -1.36
CA LEU A 75 1.87 7.78 -2.40
C LEU A 75 1.00 7.69 -3.65
N CYS A 76 -0.31 7.49 -3.46
CA CYS A 76 -1.23 7.28 -4.58
C CYS A 76 -1.84 8.58 -5.11
N ARG A 77 -1.58 9.74 -4.49
CA ARG A 77 -2.13 11.04 -4.88
C ARG A 77 -3.65 11.04 -5.00
N GLY A 78 -4.33 10.30 -4.12
CA GLY A 78 -5.79 10.12 -4.14
C GLY A 78 -6.33 9.22 -5.26
N MET A 79 -5.46 8.59 -6.06
CA MET A 79 -5.85 7.69 -7.16
C MET A 79 -6.01 6.23 -6.71
N ALA A 80 -6.11 5.99 -5.41
CA ALA A 80 -6.34 4.67 -4.83
C ALA A 80 -7.50 4.72 -3.84
N ALA A 81 -8.13 3.58 -3.61
CA ALA A 81 -9.08 3.39 -2.52
C ALA A 81 -8.41 2.68 -1.35
N THR A 82 -8.84 3.00 -0.13
CA THR A 82 -8.37 2.33 1.09
C THR A 82 -8.74 0.84 1.06
N GLY A 83 -7.74 -0.04 1.13
CA GLY A 83 -7.94 -1.48 1.28
C GLY A 83 -8.33 -1.87 2.71
N ASN A 84 -9.01 -3.00 2.87
CA ASN A 84 -9.42 -3.53 4.19
C ASN A 84 -8.88 -4.94 4.45
N ASP A 85 -7.58 -5.15 4.14
CA ASP A 85 -6.83 -6.39 4.35
C ASP A 85 -7.53 -7.65 3.78
N SER A 86 -8.20 -7.49 2.64
CA SER A 86 -8.89 -8.54 1.88
C SER A 86 -8.30 -8.65 0.47
N PRO A 87 -8.16 -9.85 -0.10
CA PRO A 87 -7.75 -10.03 -1.49
C PRO A 87 -8.85 -9.64 -2.50
N PHE A 88 -10.10 -9.49 -2.05
CA PHE A 88 -11.22 -9.14 -2.92
C PHE A 88 -11.45 -7.62 -2.97
N ALA A 89 -11.14 -7.01 -4.10
CA ALA A 89 -11.52 -5.63 -4.41
C ALA A 89 -13.06 -5.45 -4.41
N PRO A 90 -13.60 -4.27 -4.05
CA PRO A 90 -15.04 -4.02 -3.93
C PRO A 90 -15.90 -4.35 -5.16
N ALA A 91 -15.29 -4.44 -6.34
CA ALA A 91 -15.96 -4.84 -7.57
C ALA A 91 -16.39 -6.32 -7.58
N PHE A 92 -15.80 -7.17 -6.72
CA PHE A 92 -16.18 -8.58 -6.64
C PHE A 92 -17.43 -8.75 -5.76
N PRO A 93 -18.45 -9.52 -6.22
CA PRO A 93 -19.62 -9.83 -5.40
C PRO A 93 -19.30 -10.55 -4.09
N ALA A 94 -18.16 -11.26 -4.04
CA ALA A 94 -17.67 -11.98 -2.88
C ALA A 94 -17.00 -11.08 -1.82
N THR A 95 -16.85 -9.76 -2.07
CA THR A 95 -16.27 -8.86 -1.07
C THR A 95 -17.17 -8.72 0.14
N ASP A 96 -16.65 -9.13 1.30
CA ASP A 96 -17.31 -8.92 2.58
C ASP A 96 -17.27 -7.44 2.96
N LYS A 97 -18.46 -6.84 3.07
CA LYS A 97 -18.67 -5.44 3.43
C LYS A 97 -18.97 -5.23 4.91
N SER A 98 -19.09 -6.32 5.68
CA SER A 98 -19.38 -6.27 7.12
C SER A 98 -18.14 -5.95 7.96
N VAL A 99 -16.95 -6.19 7.41
CA VAL A 99 -15.68 -5.89 8.10
C VAL A 99 -15.47 -4.37 8.12
N PRO A 100 -15.43 -3.73 9.31
CA PRO A 100 -15.17 -2.31 9.40
C PRO A 100 -13.74 -1.99 8.96
N GLN A 101 -13.52 -0.78 8.46
CA GLN A 101 -12.17 -0.33 8.11
C GLN A 101 -11.34 -0.16 9.38
N ARG A 102 -10.07 -0.57 9.31
CA ARG A 102 -9.10 -0.39 10.39
C ARG A 102 -8.50 1.01 10.34
N THR A 103 -8.57 1.70 11.48
CA THR A 103 -7.90 2.98 11.70
C THR A 103 -6.53 2.74 12.33
N GLN A 104 -5.60 3.68 12.10
CA GLN A 104 -4.30 3.64 12.77
C GLN A 104 -4.49 3.82 14.28
N ASP A 105 -3.83 2.99 15.08
CA ASP A 105 -3.82 3.08 16.54
C ASP A 105 -2.44 2.65 17.07
N ILE A 106 -1.54 3.63 17.15
CA ILE A 106 -0.16 3.42 17.61
C ILE A 106 -0.11 2.96 19.07
N ALA A 107 -0.99 3.47 19.92
CA ALA A 107 -1.02 3.09 21.33
C ALA A 107 -1.39 1.62 21.48
N LYS A 108 -2.43 1.16 20.77
CA LYS A 108 -2.83 -0.25 20.78
C LYS A 108 -1.80 -1.14 20.13
N ALA A 109 -1.17 -0.69 19.05
CA ALA A 109 -0.09 -1.44 18.39
C ALA A 109 1.07 -1.69 19.36
N LYS A 110 1.55 -0.67 20.08
CA LYS A 110 2.61 -0.80 21.10
C LYS A 110 2.22 -1.77 22.22
N GLN A 111 0.99 -1.68 22.74
CA GLN A 111 0.51 -2.63 23.75
C GLN A 111 0.54 -4.09 23.26
N LEU A 112 0.24 -4.33 21.98
CA LEU A 112 0.30 -5.66 21.38
C LEU A 112 1.74 -6.15 21.20
N MET A 113 2.65 -5.25 20.83
CA MET A 113 4.09 -5.53 20.74
C MET A 113 4.67 -5.89 22.12
N ASP A 114 4.33 -5.13 23.16
CA ASP A 114 4.74 -5.40 24.53
C ASP A 114 4.22 -6.76 25.01
N ALA A 115 2.93 -7.03 24.77
CA ALA A 115 2.31 -8.31 25.13
C ALA A 115 2.95 -9.50 24.37
N ALA A 116 3.48 -9.26 23.17
CA ALA A 116 4.22 -10.24 22.39
C ALA A 116 5.69 -10.41 22.86
N GLY A 117 6.14 -9.65 23.87
CA GLY A 117 7.51 -9.68 24.36
C GLY A 117 8.49 -8.93 23.46
N LEU A 118 8.00 -8.04 22.59
CA LEU A 118 8.78 -7.30 21.59
C LEU A 118 8.75 -5.78 21.86
N ALA A 119 8.63 -5.38 23.13
CA ALA A 119 8.62 -3.97 23.56
C ALA A 119 9.88 -3.20 23.14
N SER A 120 11.02 -3.88 23.14
CA SER A 120 12.31 -3.33 22.71
C SER A 120 12.47 -3.30 21.18
N GLY A 121 11.47 -3.79 20.46
CA GLY A 121 11.47 -3.89 19.02
C GLY A 121 12.05 -5.19 18.47
N PHE A 122 12.05 -5.29 17.14
CA PHE A 122 12.63 -6.41 16.41
C PHE A 122 13.01 -5.98 14.99
N ASP A 123 13.96 -6.69 14.39
CA ASP A 123 14.35 -6.46 13.00
C ASP A 123 13.61 -7.41 12.06
N ILE A 124 13.13 -6.89 10.94
CA ILE A 124 12.61 -7.67 9.82
C ILE A 124 13.10 -7.15 8.48
N THR A 125 13.24 -8.07 7.53
CA THR A 125 13.48 -7.74 6.13
C THR A 125 12.16 -7.66 5.37
N LEU A 126 11.84 -6.49 4.83
CA LEU A 126 10.77 -6.32 3.85
C LEU A 126 11.34 -6.50 2.43
N THR A 127 11.13 -7.68 1.85
CA THR A 127 11.53 -7.95 0.46
C THR A 127 10.50 -7.39 -0.52
N THR A 128 10.95 -6.59 -1.48
CA THR A 128 10.07 -5.97 -2.48
C THR A 128 10.64 -6.04 -3.88
N LEU A 129 9.76 -5.88 -4.86
CA LEU A 129 10.14 -5.66 -6.26
C LEU A 129 10.55 -4.21 -6.45
N ARG A 130 11.58 -3.98 -7.27
CA ARG A 130 11.92 -2.62 -7.76
C ARG A 130 11.05 -2.26 -8.96
N TYR A 131 9.78 -1.96 -8.70
CA TYR A 131 8.80 -1.67 -9.74
C TYR A 131 7.80 -0.60 -9.29
N SER A 132 7.58 0.42 -10.14
CA SER A 132 6.58 1.47 -9.92
C SER A 132 6.71 2.12 -8.53
N ASP A 133 5.58 2.23 -7.81
CA ASP A 133 5.36 2.80 -6.48
C ASP A 133 5.83 1.89 -5.33
N ILE A 134 6.20 0.63 -5.60
CA ILE A 134 6.51 -0.36 -4.56
C ILE A 134 7.67 0.08 -3.64
N PRO A 135 8.78 0.67 -4.13
CA PRO A 135 9.83 1.17 -3.24
C PRO A 135 9.34 2.29 -2.30
N GLY A 136 8.48 3.19 -2.80
CA GLY A 136 7.87 4.25 -1.97
C GLY A 136 6.91 3.67 -0.93
N TYR A 137 6.12 2.67 -1.31
CA TYR A 137 5.27 1.92 -0.40
C TYR A 137 6.08 1.25 0.73
N ALA A 138 7.20 0.62 0.38
CA ALA A 138 8.09 -0.03 1.33
C ALA A 138 8.70 0.97 2.33
N GLN A 139 9.12 2.14 1.85
CA GLN A 139 9.69 3.18 2.71
C GLN A 139 8.66 3.75 3.69
N LEU A 140 7.42 3.97 3.24
CA LEU A 140 6.33 4.41 4.12
C LEU A 140 6.02 3.35 5.18
N PHE A 141 5.94 2.08 4.77
CA PHE A 141 5.72 1.00 5.73
C PHE A 141 6.85 0.89 6.76
N GLN A 142 8.11 1.03 6.34
CA GLN A 142 9.24 1.07 7.27
C GLN A 142 9.09 2.21 8.30
N ASN A 143 8.61 3.38 7.87
CA ASN A 143 8.39 4.49 8.79
C ASN A 143 7.26 4.20 9.80
N PHE A 144 6.16 3.59 9.34
CA PHE A 144 5.06 3.19 10.24
C PHE A 144 5.45 2.08 11.22
N ALA A 145 6.27 1.12 10.77
CA ALA A 145 6.80 0.06 11.63
C ALA A 145 7.68 0.65 12.75
N LYS A 146 8.53 1.63 12.43
CA LYS A 146 9.39 2.31 13.41
C LYS A 146 8.60 2.99 14.52
N GLU A 147 7.42 3.54 14.21
CA GLU A 147 6.56 4.17 15.22
C GLU A 147 6.08 3.19 16.30
N ILE A 148 6.04 1.89 16.01
CA ILE A 148 5.63 0.83 16.94
C ILE A 148 6.80 -0.05 17.42
N GLY A 149 8.04 0.33 17.10
CA GLY A 149 9.26 -0.37 17.50
C GLY A 149 9.74 -1.46 16.54
N ALA A 150 9.21 -1.54 15.32
CA ALA A 150 9.56 -2.54 14.31
C ALA A 150 10.33 -1.95 13.12
#